data_AF-X1G5M9-F1
#
_entry.id   AF-X1G5M9-F1
#
_cell.length_a   1.000
_cell.length_b   1.000
_cell.length_c   1.000
_cell.angle_alpha   90.00
_cell.angle_beta   90.00
_cell.angle_gamma   90.00
#
_symmetry.space_group_name_H-M   'P 1'
#
loop_
_entity.id
_entity.type
_entity.pdbx_description
1 polymer ?
#
loop_
_entity_poly.entity_id
_entity_poly.type
_entity_poly.pdbx_seq_one_letter_code
_entity_poly.pdbx_strand_id
1 'polypeptide(L)'
;IEKIVGIEKKSHVTPKSDSADIASFLKQAADVNTDICNLSGEEIRSLVFEIVNRNKDGYVRSSERDKVVKKIEKDLKIPSKTLENLLYFDIESERTLIKKDNTEPSKIIGWYNYDAIETTLAFAQDFQIKTNKLPGYIAKNVVYISKKNYVFTEIALEGDGYVLKIIPPLEMFRDKGGWGRNISNVAMYIIRKLLKEKIDFQLQAIIMPRKRKALYSLSSKSLPILPSFREKEDDSVKPEIDSKIEDRFLKTWKNYHGWKAKPEPDAIIIGKKMYIPDFLLERGGKSIYVEIVG
;
A
#
# COMPACT_ATOMS: atom_id res chain seq x y z
N ILE A 1 21.00 14.04 20.34
CA ILE A 1 19.61 13.52 20.39
C ILE A 1 19.23 13.20 21.84
N GLU A 2 19.92 12.33 22.57
CA GLU A 2 19.64 12.05 24.00
C GLU A 2 19.62 13.32 24.88
N LYS A 3 20.55 14.26 24.66
CA LYS A 3 20.56 15.59 25.31
C LYS A 3 19.45 16.56 24.86
N ILE A 4 18.80 16.30 23.72
CA ILE A 4 17.74 17.16 23.17
C ILE A 4 16.36 16.69 23.67
N VAL A 5 16.20 15.40 23.98
CA VAL A 5 14.93 14.78 24.35
C VAL A 5 14.79 14.57 25.87
N GLY A 6 15.84 14.86 26.66
CA GLY A 6 15.75 14.83 28.14
C GLY A 6 15.51 13.44 28.74
N ILE A 7 15.87 12.37 28.03
CA ILE A 7 15.69 10.99 28.51
C ILE A 7 17.01 10.52 29.13
N GLU A 8 17.10 10.53 30.46
CA GLU A 8 18.15 9.82 31.19
C GLU A 8 17.94 8.31 31.07
N LYS A 9 18.99 7.58 30.65
CA LYS A 9 19.03 6.12 30.71
C LYS A 9 18.95 5.68 32.17
N LYS A 10 17.75 5.28 32.62
CA LYS A 10 17.65 4.43 33.81
C LYS A 10 18.30 3.09 33.49
N SER A 11 19.14 2.64 34.43
CA SER A 11 19.79 1.34 34.43
C SER A 11 18.79 0.23 34.11
N HIS A 12 19.16 -0.62 33.16
CA HIS A 12 18.42 -1.81 32.77
C HIS A 12 18.24 -2.73 34.00
N VAL A 13 17.07 -2.66 34.62
CA VAL A 13 16.52 -3.79 35.37
C VAL A 13 15.77 -4.62 34.34
N THR A 14 16.30 -5.79 34.00
CA THR A 14 15.55 -6.82 33.28
C THR A 14 14.29 -7.13 34.08
N PRO A 15 13.07 -6.94 33.54
CA PRO A 15 11.89 -7.47 34.18
C PRO A 15 12.03 -8.99 34.15
N LYS A 16 12.07 -9.60 35.34
CA LYS A 16 11.92 -11.05 35.46
C LYS A 16 10.65 -11.46 34.70
N SER A 17 10.83 -12.45 33.84
CA SER A 17 9.83 -13.00 32.94
C SER A 17 8.72 -13.71 33.71
N ASP A 18 7.72 -12.96 34.17
CA ASP A 18 6.42 -13.50 34.64
C ASP A 18 5.30 -13.24 33.61
N SER A 19 5.67 -13.06 32.34
CA SER A 19 4.74 -13.19 31.22
C SER A 19 4.50 -14.68 30.98
N ALA A 20 3.52 -15.25 31.68
CA ALA A 20 2.82 -16.43 31.20
C ALA A 20 2.37 -16.12 29.77
N ASP A 21 3.08 -16.69 28.82
CA ASP A 21 3.13 -16.26 27.43
C ASP A 21 1.82 -16.64 26.73
N ILE A 22 1.04 -15.65 26.29
CA ILE A 22 -0.18 -15.87 25.49
C ILE A 22 0.17 -16.72 24.28
N ALA A 23 1.38 -16.56 23.71
CA ALA A 23 1.84 -17.39 22.62
C ALA A 23 2.07 -18.85 23.04
N SER A 24 2.48 -19.10 24.28
CA SER A 24 2.57 -20.46 24.83
C SER A 24 1.18 -21.05 25.09
N PHE A 25 0.22 -20.27 25.57
CA PHE A 25 -1.17 -20.72 25.74
C PHE A 25 -1.82 -21.04 24.38
N LEU A 26 -1.73 -20.12 23.40
CA LEU A 26 -2.31 -20.32 22.07
C LEU A 26 -1.67 -21.52 21.34
N LYS A 27 -0.36 -21.75 21.50
CA LYS A 27 0.28 -22.97 20.97
C LYS A 27 -0.26 -24.24 21.62
N GLN A 28 -0.35 -24.26 22.95
CA GLN A 28 -0.84 -25.42 23.68
C GLN A 28 -2.33 -25.70 23.43
N ALA A 29 -3.12 -24.66 23.21
CA ALA A 29 -4.56 -24.76 22.96
C ALA A 29 -4.90 -25.02 21.48
N ALA A 30 -4.02 -24.65 20.55
CA ALA A 30 -4.08 -25.09 19.16
C ALA A 30 -3.83 -26.60 19.02
N ASP A 31 -2.90 -27.15 19.82
CA ASP A 31 -2.64 -28.60 19.88
C ASP A 31 -3.81 -29.41 20.48
N VAL A 32 -4.74 -28.74 21.18
CA VAL A 32 -5.89 -29.35 21.87
C VAL A 32 -7.23 -29.12 21.12
N ASN A 33 -7.19 -28.50 19.94
CA ASN A 33 -8.37 -28.21 19.11
C ASN A 33 -9.52 -27.55 19.90
N THR A 34 -9.18 -26.55 20.72
CA THR A 34 -10.16 -25.73 21.43
C THR A 34 -10.65 -24.60 20.52
N ASP A 35 -11.94 -24.61 20.17
CA ASP A 35 -12.62 -23.60 19.31
C ASP A 35 -12.35 -22.14 19.72
N ILE A 36 -12.06 -21.92 21.00
CA ILE A 36 -11.73 -20.61 21.60
C ILE A 36 -10.50 -19.94 20.95
N CYS A 37 -9.52 -20.70 20.47
CA CYS A 37 -8.32 -20.13 19.84
C CYS A 37 -8.57 -19.50 18.47
N ASN A 38 -9.73 -19.78 17.88
CA ASN A 38 -10.15 -19.23 16.60
C ASN A 38 -11.11 -18.03 16.76
N LEU A 39 -11.46 -17.67 18.00
CA LEU A 39 -12.34 -16.54 18.27
C LEU A 39 -11.58 -15.21 18.22
N SER A 40 -12.23 -14.21 17.63
CA SER A 40 -11.83 -12.81 17.69
C SER A 40 -12.03 -12.23 19.10
N GLY A 41 -11.35 -11.11 19.39
CA GLY A 41 -11.52 -10.40 20.67
C GLY A 41 -12.98 -9.98 20.92
N GLU A 42 -13.72 -9.65 19.86
CA GLU A 42 -15.15 -9.35 19.92
C GLU A 42 -16.00 -10.55 20.36
N GLU A 43 -15.75 -11.74 19.81
CA GLU A 43 -16.48 -12.96 20.16
C GLU A 43 -16.19 -13.38 21.61
N ILE A 44 -14.93 -13.24 22.05
CA ILE A 44 -14.53 -13.51 23.45
C ILE A 44 -15.22 -12.52 24.40
N ARG A 45 -15.25 -11.22 24.08
CA ARG A 45 -15.98 -10.22 24.86
C ARG A 45 -17.47 -10.55 24.94
N SER A 46 -18.09 -10.90 23.82
CA SER A 46 -19.51 -11.23 23.76
C SER A 46 -19.84 -12.42 24.66
N LEU A 47 -19.04 -13.47 24.62
CA LEU A 47 -19.18 -14.65 25.47
C LEU A 47 -19.05 -14.31 26.97
N VAL A 48 -18.02 -13.54 27.33
CA VAL A 48 -17.77 -13.14 28.72
C VAL A 48 -18.89 -12.23 29.24
N PHE A 49 -19.32 -11.25 28.45
CA PHE A 49 -20.38 -10.32 28.83
C PHE A 49 -21.74 -11.01 28.89
N GLU A 50 -22.00 -12.02 28.06
CA GLU A 50 -23.21 -12.85 28.17
C GLU A 50 -23.21 -13.66 29.47
N ILE A 51 -22.09 -14.28 29.84
CA ILE A 51 -21.96 -15.01 31.11
C ILE A 51 -22.20 -14.06 32.30
N VAL A 52 -21.65 -12.85 32.25
CA VAL A 52 -21.89 -11.82 33.27
C VAL A 52 -23.36 -11.38 33.27
N ASN A 53 -23.97 -11.19 32.10
CA ASN A 53 -25.36 -10.79 31.98
C ASN A 53 -26.31 -11.83 32.60
N ARG A 54 -26.12 -13.11 32.29
CA ARG A 54 -26.93 -14.21 32.80
C ARG A 54 -26.80 -14.45 34.31
N ASN A 55 -25.62 -14.18 34.89
CA ASN A 55 -25.33 -14.52 36.29
C ASN A 55 -25.38 -13.33 37.25
N LYS A 56 -25.28 -12.10 36.73
CA LYS A 56 -25.04 -10.87 37.51
C LYS A 56 -25.75 -9.64 36.94
N ASP A 57 -26.75 -9.83 36.07
CA ASP A 57 -27.54 -8.76 35.45
C ASP A 57 -26.69 -7.69 34.77
N GLY A 58 -25.56 -8.12 34.19
CA GLY A 58 -24.68 -7.27 33.39
C GLY A 58 -23.68 -6.44 34.19
N TYR A 59 -23.66 -6.53 35.52
CA TYR A 59 -22.79 -5.72 36.37
C TYR A 59 -22.08 -6.53 37.46
N VAL A 60 -20.77 -6.33 37.60
CA VAL A 60 -19.96 -6.97 38.64
C VAL A 60 -19.32 -5.91 39.53
N ARG A 61 -19.57 -5.99 40.84
CA ARG A 61 -18.90 -5.13 41.83
C ARG A 61 -17.42 -5.47 41.91
N SER A 62 -16.57 -4.48 42.17
CA SER A 62 -15.13 -4.68 42.31
C SER A 62 -14.76 -5.75 43.34
N SER A 63 -15.50 -5.85 44.45
CA SER A 63 -15.31 -6.86 45.50
C SER A 63 -15.62 -8.30 45.06
N GLU A 64 -16.37 -8.47 43.97
CA GLU A 64 -16.79 -9.78 43.45
C GLU A 64 -16.09 -10.15 42.15
N ARG A 65 -15.34 -9.21 41.55
CA ARG A 65 -14.67 -9.36 40.25
C ARG A 65 -13.84 -10.64 40.20
N ASP A 66 -12.93 -10.85 41.14
CA ASP A 66 -12.03 -12.01 41.12
C ASP A 66 -12.78 -13.34 41.25
N LYS A 67 -13.92 -13.36 41.96
CA LYS A 67 -14.76 -14.56 42.07
C LYS A 67 -15.44 -14.87 40.74
N VAL A 68 -15.93 -13.84 40.05
CA VAL A 68 -16.58 -13.98 38.74
C VAL A 68 -15.57 -14.37 37.67
N VAL A 69 -14.41 -13.72 37.63
CA VAL A 69 -13.32 -14.06 36.68
C VAL A 69 -12.85 -15.49 36.90
N LYS A 70 -12.68 -15.95 38.15
CA LYS A 70 -12.36 -17.37 38.45
C LYS A 70 -13.44 -18.35 38.02
N LYS A 71 -14.71 -17.95 38.03
CA LYS A 71 -15.82 -18.78 37.54
C LYS A 71 -15.73 -18.90 36.01
N ILE A 72 -15.53 -17.77 35.32
CA ILE A 72 -15.37 -17.74 33.86
C ILE A 72 -14.13 -18.51 33.42
N GLU A 73 -13.02 -18.44 34.17
CA GLU A 73 -11.82 -19.26 33.92
C GLU A 73 -12.15 -20.75 33.94
N LYS A 74 -12.98 -21.22 34.88
CA LYS A 74 -13.40 -22.63 34.93
C LYS A 74 -14.33 -23.00 33.77
N ASP A 75 -15.27 -22.11 33.46
CA ASP A 75 -16.27 -22.35 32.41
C ASP A 75 -15.63 -22.37 31.01
N LEU A 76 -14.67 -21.48 30.76
CA LEU A 76 -13.97 -21.35 29.47
C LEU A 76 -12.64 -22.11 29.40
N LYS A 77 -12.13 -22.62 30.54
CA LYS A 77 -10.80 -23.23 30.67
C LYS A 77 -9.65 -22.30 30.23
N ILE A 78 -9.84 -20.99 30.37
CA ILE A 78 -8.85 -19.96 30.06
C ILE A 78 -8.34 -19.37 31.38
N PRO A 79 -7.03 -19.38 31.66
CA PRO A 79 -6.48 -18.75 32.86
C PRO A 79 -6.91 -17.29 32.99
N SER A 80 -7.29 -16.84 34.20
CA SER A 80 -7.79 -15.47 34.44
C SER A 80 -6.91 -14.38 33.81
N LYS A 81 -5.59 -14.50 33.95
CA LYS A 81 -4.61 -13.54 33.41
C LYS A 81 -4.58 -13.53 31.88
N THR A 82 -4.79 -14.68 31.24
CA THR A 82 -4.86 -14.81 29.79
C THR A 82 -6.19 -14.27 29.27
N LEU A 83 -7.30 -14.55 29.97
CA LEU A 83 -8.63 -14.06 29.64
C LEU A 83 -8.68 -12.53 29.58
N GLU A 84 -8.10 -11.84 30.56
CA GLU A 84 -8.06 -10.37 30.59
C GLU A 84 -7.36 -9.77 29.37
N ASN A 85 -6.26 -10.38 28.93
CA ASN A 85 -5.54 -9.94 27.73
C ASN A 85 -6.31 -10.28 26.44
N LEU A 86 -6.97 -11.45 26.40
CA LEU A 86 -7.76 -11.90 25.24
C LEU A 86 -9.05 -11.09 25.03
N LEU A 87 -9.56 -10.40 26.06
CA LEU A 87 -10.72 -9.53 25.89
C LEU A 87 -10.44 -8.32 24.99
N TYR A 88 -9.18 -7.89 24.88
CA TYR A 88 -8.84 -6.63 24.22
C TYR A 88 -7.66 -6.71 23.25
N PHE A 89 -7.16 -7.91 22.94
CA PHE A 89 -5.98 -8.06 22.07
C PHE A 89 -6.18 -7.48 20.66
N ASP A 90 -7.42 -7.39 20.20
CA ASP A 90 -7.81 -6.82 18.91
C ASP A 90 -7.78 -5.28 18.92
N ILE A 91 -7.99 -4.65 20.09
CA ILE A 91 -7.98 -3.20 20.28
C ILE A 91 -6.54 -2.67 20.20
N GLU A 92 -6.29 -1.76 19.27
CA GLU A 92 -4.95 -1.21 19.02
C GLU A 92 -4.32 -0.56 20.27
N SER A 93 -5.10 0.16 21.08
CA SER A 93 -4.61 0.83 22.30
C SER A 93 -4.22 -0.15 23.42
N GLU A 94 -4.71 -1.39 23.39
CA GLU A 94 -4.46 -2.43 24.39
C GLU A 94 -3.36 -3.40 23.95
N ARG A 95 -2.84 -3.23 22.73
CA ARG A 95 -1.74 -4.06 22.23
C ARG A 95 -0.48 -3.83 23.03
N THR A 96 0.08 -4.91 23.55
CA THR A 96 1.38 -4.85 24.22
C THR A 96 2.49 -4.74 23.17
N LEU A 97 3.27 -3.66 23.25
CA LEU A 97 4.43 -3.46 22.39
C LEU A 97 5.54 -4.45 22.79
N ILE A 98 5.70 -5.51 22.00
CA ILE A 98 6.85 -6.40 22.10
C ILE A 98 7.92 -5.86 21.16
N LYS A 99 8.89 -5.11 21.72
CA LYS A 99 10.01 -4.58 20.93
C LYS A 99 10.85 -5.73 20.39
N LYS A 100 10.65 -6.09 19.13
CA LYS A 100 11.44 -7.11 18.43
C LYS A 100 12.59 -6.55 17.59
N ASP A 101 12.54 -5.26 17.25
CA ASP A 101 13.43 -4.71 16.24
C ASP A 101 14.08 -3.38 16.67
N ASN A 102 15.33 -3.19 16.26
CA ASN A 102 16.08 -1.94 16.42
C ASN A 102 16.15 -1.26 15.05
N THR A 103 15.06 -0.60 14.65
CA THR A 103 15.05 0.20 13.43
C THR A 103 15.94 1.43 13.60
N GLU A 104 16.87 1.65 12.68
CA GLU A 104 17.73 2.83 12.67
C GLU A 104 16.90 4.11 12.42
N PRO A 105 17.16 5.22 13.13
CA PRO A 105 16.42 6.48 12.94
C PRO A 105 16.40 7.00 11.50
N SER A 106 17.49 6.77 10.74
CA SER A 106 17.60 7.14 9.33
C SER A 106 16.53 6.46 8.46
N LYS A 107 16.19 5.20 8.75
CA LYS A 107 15.14 4.46 8.04
C LYS A 107 13.76 5.05 8.32
N ILE A 108 13.50 5.44 9.56
CA ILE A 108 12.24 6.10 9.96
C ILE A 108 12.09 7.43 9.23
N ILE A 109 13.16 8.25 9.20
CA ILE A 109 13.18 9.52 8.46
C ILE A 109 12.94 9.29 6.97
N GLY A 110 13.56 8.25 6.39
CA GLY A 110 13.33 7.85 5.00
C GLY A 110 11.85 7.62 4.70
N TRP A 111 11.21 6.73 5.45
CA TRP A 111 9.78 6.42 5.28
C TRP A 111 8.88 7.63 5.54
N TYR A 112 9.16 8.43 6.57
CA TYR A 112 8.42 9.67 6.81
C TYR A 112 8.47 10.62 5.60
N ASN A 113 9.65 10.85 5.03
CA ASN A 113 9.78 11.73 3.86
C ASN A 113 9.06 11.15 2.64
N TYR A 114 9.12 9.84 2.45
CA TYR A 114 8.39 9.14 1.39
C TYR A 114 6.88 9.35 1.53
N ASP A 115 6.32 9.10 2.72
CA ASP A 115 4.90 9.28 3.01
C ASP A 115 4.47 10.75 2.90
N ALA A 116 5.34 11.68 3.27
CA ALA A 116 5.10 13.11 3.12
C ALA A 116 5.01 13.51 1.64
N ILE A 117 5.86 12.96 0.77
CA ILE A 117 5.79 13.18 -0.68
C ILE A 117 4.50 12.57 -1.24
N GLU A 118 4.19 11.30 -0.90
CA GLU A 118 2.95 10.62 -1.34
C GLU A 118 1.71 11.43 -0.92
N THR A 119 1.66 11.87 0.34
CA THR A 119 0.55 12.64 0.89
C THR A 119 0.44 14.01 0.21
N THR A 120 1.57 14.65 -0.10
CA THR A 120 1.57 15.94 -0.82
C THR A 120 1.02 15.77 -2.23
N LEU A 121 1.47 14.73 -2.95
CA LEU A 121 1.00 14.40 -4.30
C LEU A 121 -0.45 13.89 -4.30
N ALA A 122 -0.95 13.37 -3.17
CA ALA A 122 -2.36 13.01 -3.02
C ALA A 122 -3.31 14.22 -3.11
N PHE A 123 -2.78 15.45 -3.05
CA PHE A 123 -3.51 16.69 -3.33
C PHE A 123 -3.24 17.26 -4.73
N ALA A 124 -2.55 16.53 -5.61
CA ALA A 124 -2.26 16.97 -6.96
C ALA A 124 -3.53 17.08 -7.81
N GLN A 125 -3.59 18.14 -8.61
CA GLN A 125 -4.55 18.33 -9.70
C GLN A 125 -3.89 18.16 -11.07
N ASP A 126 -2.58 18.36 -11.11
CA ASP A 126 -1.72 18.21 -12.27
C ASP A 126 -0.37 17.66 -11.80
N PHE A 127 0.26 16.87 -12.64
CA PHE A 127 1.54 16.24 -12.37
C PHE A 127 2.33 16.08 -13.68
N GLN A 128 3.57 16.53 -13.64
CA GLN A 128 4.55 16.26 -14.68
C GLN A 128 5.91 15.91 -14.09
N ILE A 129 6.63 15.06 -14.80
CA ILE A 129 8.01 14.71 -14.49
C ILE A 129 8.85 14.69 -15.77
N LYS A 130 9.97 15.41 -15.72
CA LYS A 130 10.96 15.48 -16.79
C LYS A 130 12.15 14.61 -16.44
N THR A 131 12.67 13.87 -17.41
CA THR A 131 13.87 13.04 -17.25
C THR A 131 14.67 12.98 -18.55
N ASN A 132 15.98 12.78 -18.45
CA ASN A 132 16.85 12.64 -19.63
C ASN A 132 16.80 11.22 -20.25
N LYS A 133 16.33 10.22 -19.51
CA LYS A 133 16.31 8.83 -19.96
C LYS A 133 15.05 8.14 -19.48
N LEU A 134 14.36 7.46 -20.38
CA LEU A 134 13.18 6.67 -20.03
C LEU A 134 13.30 5.27 -20.66
N PRO A 135 13.71 4.24 -19.88
CA PRO A 135 13.66 2.86 -20.33
C PRO A 135 12.24 2.47 -20.78
N GLY A 136 12.12 1.77 -21.92
CA GLY A 136 10.82 1.40 -22.48
C GLY A 136 9.95 0.57 -21.53
N TYR A 137 10.56 -0.30 -20.73
CA TYR A 137 9.83 -1.08 -19.73
C TYR A 137 9.24 -0.20 -18.62
N ILE A 138 9.92 0.89 -18.23
CA ILE A 138 9.37 1.87 -17.27
C ILE A 138 8.19 2.58 -17.91
N ALA A 139 8.35 3.11 -19.13
CA ALA A 139 7.28 3.79 -19.86
C ALA A 139 6.02 2.91 -19.95
N LYS A 140 6.18 1.64 -20.33
CA LYS A 140 5.11 0.66 -20.43
C LYS A 140 4.41 0.42 -19.09
N ASN A 141 5.18 0.22 -18.03
CA ASN A 141 4.59 0.02 -16.70
C ASN A 141 3.90 1.29 -16.16
N VAL A 142 4.38 2.48 -16.52
CA VAL A 142 3.71 3.74 -16.16
C VAL A 142 2.34 3.82 -16.82
N VAL A 143 2.24 3.51 -18.12
CA VAL A 143 0.95 3.46 -18.82
C VAL A 143 0.03 2.42 -18.18
N TYR A 144 0.54 1.21 -17.94
CA TYR A 144 -0.23 0.14 -17.29
C TYR A 144 -0.76 0.53 -15.89
N ILE A 145 0.10 1.06 -15.02
CA ILE A 145 -0.29 1.48 -13.66
C ILE A 145 -1.24 2.67 -13.72
N SER A 146 -1.13 3.53 -14.73
CA SER A 146 -2.06 4.65 -14.94
C SER A 146 -3.46 4.16 -15.29
N LYS A 147 -3.59 3.19 -16.19
CA LYS A 147 -4.87 2.52 -16.47
C LYS A 147 -5.50 1.93 -15.20
N LYS A 148 -4.72 1.21 -14.40
CA LYS A 148 -5.18 0.64 -13.11
C LYS A 148 -5.61 1.71 -12.10
N ASN A 149 -5.01 2.89 -12.17
CA ASN A 149 -5.36 4.04 -11.34
C ASN A 149 -6.34 4.98 -12.03
N TYR A 150 -7.00 4.59 -13.13
CA TYR A 150 -8.01 5.41 -13.81
C TYR A 150 -7.53 6.82 -14.19
N VAL A 151 -6.25 6.95 -14.57
CA VAL A 151 -5.65 8.21 -15.04
C VAL A 151 -4.95 7.97 -16.37
N PHE A 152 -4.85 9.02 -17.18
CA PHE A 152 -4.15 8.97 -18.46
C PHE A 152 -2.67 9.33 -18.28
N THR A 153 -1.82 8.78 -19.14
CA THR A 153 -0.41 9.17 -19.25
C THR A 153 -0.15 9.74 -20.64
N GLU A 154 0.49 10.90 -20.70
CA GLU A 154 1.17 11.35 -21.92
C GLU A 154 2.68 11.27 -21.71
N ILE A 155 3.38 10.64 -22.66
CA ILE A 155 4.84 10.61 -22.70
C ILE A 155 5.27 11.32 -23.99
N ALA A 156 6.04 12.40 -23.85
CA ALA A 156 6.52 13.19 -24.97
C ALA A 156 8.04 13.35 -24.93
N LEU A 157 8.66 13.38 -26.12
CA LEU A 157 10.04 13.75 -26.33
C LEU A 157 10.15 15.29 -26.38
N GLU A 158 10.83 15.88 -25.40
CA GLU A 158 11.13 17.33 -25.37
C GLU A 158 12.65 17.54 -25.31
N GLY A 159 13.23 18.07 -26.39
CA GLY A 159 14.68 18.20 -26.51
C GLY A 159 15.36 16.83 -26.48
N ASP A 160 16.34 16.67 -25.60
CA ASP A 160 17.10 15.42 -25.41
C ASP A 160 16.51 14.51 -24.32
N GLY A 161 15.27 14.79 -23.87
CA GLY A 161 14.66 14.07 -22.76
C GLY A 161 13.19 13.74 -22.98
N TYR A 162 12.58 13.24 -21.92
CA TYR A 162 11.18 12.82 -21.85
C TYR A 162 10.43 13.66 -20.83
N VAL A 163 9.19 13.98 -21.16
CA VAL A 163 8.22 14.55 -20.23
C VAL A 163 7.06 13.58 -20.12
N LEU A 164 6.80 13.12 -18.89
CA LEU A 164 5.65 12.31 -18.56
C LEU A 164 4.65 13.20 -17.82
N LYS A 165 3.38 13.18 -18.27
CA LYS A 165 2.27 13.87 -17.62
C LYS A 165 1.21 12.86 -17.22
N ILE A 166 0.71 12.99 -16.00
CA ILE A 166 -0.40 12.17 -15.50
C ILE A 166 -1.65 13.03 -15.46
N ILE A 167 -2.63 12.68 -16.29
CA ILE A 167 -3.81 13.51 -16.57
C ILE A 167 -5.04 12.79 -15.99
N PRO A 168 -5.76 13.40 -15.04
CA PRO A 168 -7.04 12.87 -14.59
C PRO A 168 -8.11 12.99 -15.68
N PRO A 169 -9.09 12.07 -15.75
CA PRO A 169 -10.18 12.08 -16.74
C PRO A 169 -11.26 13.14 -16.42
N LEU A 170 -10.86 14.40 -16.21
CA LEU A 170 -11.75 15.49 -15.71
C LEU A 170 -12.96 15.74 -16.61
N GLU A 171 -12.87 15.42 -17.89
CA GLU A 171 -13.91 15.61 -18.89
C GLU A 171 -15.01 14.53 -18.80
N MET A 172 -14.68 13.38 -18.21
CA MET A 172 -15.59 12.23 -18.10
C MET A 172 -16.41 12.22 -16.81
N PHE A 173 -16.04 13.05 -15.83
CA PHE A 173 -16.67 13.05 -14.50
C PHE A 173 -17.15 14.44 -14.08
N ARG A 174 -18.31 14.49 -13.41
CA ARG A 174 -18.93 15.75 -12.93
C ARG A 174 -18.15 16.39 -11.78
N ASP A 175 -17.49 15.58 -10.96
CA ASP A 175 -16.66 16.04 -9.84
C ASP A 175 -15.19 16.10 -10.26
N LYS A 176 -14.65 17.32 -10.33
CA LYS A 176 -13.23 17.59 -10.66
C LYS A 176 -12.27 17.28 -9.49
N GLY A 177 -12.78 16.83 -8.36
CA GLY A 177 -12.00 16.55 -7.14
C GLY A 177 -11.77 15.04 -6.94
N GLY A 178 -10.75 14.69 -6.16
CA GLY A 178 -10.53 13.31 -5.71
C GLY A 178 -9.48 12.49 -6.46
N TRP A 179 -8.95 12.99 -7.58
CA TRP A 179 -7.96 12.25 -8.40
C TRP A 179 -6.53 12.25 -7.84
N GLY A 180 -6.25 13.06 -6.81
CA GLY A 180 -4.88 13.21 -6.33
C GLY A 180 -4.29 11.91 -5.79
N ARG A 181 -5.08 11.01 -5.18
CA ARG A 181 -4.58 9.70 -4.73
C ARG A 181 -4.20 8.80 -5.92
N ASN A 182 -5.00 8.81 -6.98
CA ASN A 182 -4.72 8.10 -8.22
C ASN A 182 -3.44 8.61 -8.89
N ILE A 183 -3.28 9.94 -8.98
CA ILE A 183 -2.06 10.58 -9.48
C ILE A 183 -0.85 10.21 -8.62
N SER A 184 -1.00 10.29 -7.28
CA SER A 184 0.06 9.97 -6.33
C SER A 184 0.56 8.54 -6.49
N ASN A 185 -0.35 7.56 -6.63
CA ASN A 185 0.04 6.16 -6.84
C ASN A 185 0.96 5.98 -8.05
N VAL A 186 0.61 6.60 -9.19
CA VAL A 186 1.43 6.56 -10.41
C VAL A 186 2.74 7.33 -10.23
N ALA A 187 2.66 8.54 -9.66
CA ALA A 187 3.82 9.40 -9.44
C ALA A 187 4.87 8.73 -8.54
N MET A 188 4.43 8.12 -7.44
CA MET A 188 5.30 7.40 -6.52
C MET A 188 5.94 6.18 -7.21
N TYR A 189 5.21 5.47 -8.07
CA TYR A 189 5.80 4.42 -8.90
C TYR A 189 6.92 4.95 -9.80
N ILE A 190 6.68 6.07 -10.51
CA ILE A 190 7.69 6.67 -11.39
C ILE A 190 8.93 7.06 -10.57
N ILE A 191 8.76 7.78 -9.45
CA ILE A 191 9.86 8.23 -8.59
C ILE A 191 10.69 7.03 -8.12
N ARG A 192 10.04 5.96 -7.60
CA ARG A 192 10.71 4.74 -7.15
C ARG A 192 11.57 4.11 -8.25
N LYS A 193 11.03 3.98 -9.47
CA LYS A 193 11.75 3.35 -10.59
C LYS A 193 12.90 4.20 -11.10
N LEU A 194 12.70 5.51 -11.25
CA LEU A 194 13.77 6.41 -11.69
C LEU A 194 14.91 6.44 -10.66
N LEU A 195 14.59 6.45 -9.36
CA LEU A 195 15.61 6.36 -8.31
C LEU A 195 16.38 5.05 -8.33
N LYS A 196 15.67 3.93 -8.50
CA LYS A 196 16.29 2.60 -8.60
C LYS A 196 17.28 2.51 -9.76
N GLU A 197 16.91 3.06 -10.91
CA GLU A 197 17.75 3.11 -12.12
C GLU A 197 18.79 4.24 -12.11
N LYS A 198 18.86 5.02 -11.02
CA LYS A 198 19.75 6.20 -10.88
C LYS A 198 19.57 7.21 -12.03
N ILE A 199 18.33 7.41 -12.43
CA ILE A 199 17.96 8.33 -13.50
C ILE A 199 17.56 9.67 -12.87
N ASP A 200 18.14 10.75 -13.39
CA ASP A 200 17.82 12.10 -12.95
C ASP A 200 16.42 12.52 -13.41
N PHE A 201 15.73 13.24 -12.54
CA PHE A 201 14.40 13.76 -12.82
C PHE A 201 14.11 15.11 -12.16
N GLN A 202 13.15 15.82 -12.74
CA GLN A 202 12.54 17.02 -12.20
C GLN A 202 11.03 16.87 -12.24
N LEU A 203 10.39 16.91 -11.08
CA LEU A 203 8.96 16.80 -10.87
C LEU A 203 8.39 18.18 -10.60
N GLN A 204 7.24 18.45 -11.21
CA GLN A 204 6.39 19.59 -10.88
C GLN A 204 4.94 19.13 -10.78
N ALA A 205 4.24 19.57 -9.74
CA ALA A 205 2.84 19.29 -9.54
C ALA A 205 2.11 20.54 -9.05
N ILE A 206 0.88 20.74 -9.51
CA ILE A 206 -0.02 21.72 -8.93
C ILE A 206 -0.83 20.99 -7.87
N ILE A 207 -0.68 21.37 -6.61
CA ILE A 207 -1.39 20.76 -5.49
C ILE A 207 -2.42 21.73 -4.90
N MET A 208 -3.49 21.18 -4.31
CA MET A 208 -4.54 21.96 -3.68
C MET A 208 -4.88 21.50 -2.24
N PRO A 209 -3.92 21.53 -1.29
CA PRO A 209 -4.22 21.25 0.11
C PRO A 209 -5.14 22.33 0.70
N ARG A 210 -6.21 21.91 1.41
CA ARG A 210 -7.16 22.81 2.10
C ARG A 210 -7.68 23.97 1.21
N LYS A 211 -7.95 23.68 -0.06
CA LYS A 211 -8.41 24.66 -1.08
C LYS A 211 -7.41 25.77 -1.42
N ARG A 212 -6.12 25.61 -1.10
CA ARG A 212 -5.06 26.55 -1.49
C ARG A 212 -4.21 25.95 -2.59
N LYS A 213 -4.14 26.62 -3.74
CA LYS A 213 -3.29 26.20 -4.86
C LYS A 213 -1.83 26.50 -4.55
N ALA A 214 -0.95 25.51 -4.72
CA ALA A 214 0.49 25.67 -4.59
C ALA A 214 1.22 24.90 -5.70
N LEU A 215 2.39 25.40 -6.08
CA LEU A 215 3.32 24.65 -6.93
C LEU A 215 4.22 23.81 -6.03
N TYR A 216 4.24 22.51 -6.27
CA TYR A 216 5.17 21.58 -5.64
C TYR A 216 6.23 21.18 -6.66
N SER A 217 7.50 21.21 -6.25
CA SER A 217 8.63 20.84 -7.10
C SER A 217 9.59 19.94 -6.33
N LEU A 218 10.07 18.90 -6.99
CA LEU A 218 11.03 17.95 -6.45
C LEU A 218 12.05 17.59 -7.53
N SER A 219 13.31 17.40 -7.18
CA SER A 219 14.39 17.07 -8.13
C SER A 219 15.26 15.99 -7.55
N SER A 220 15.74 15.06 -8.39
CA SER A 220 16.70 14.01 -7.98
C SER A 220 17.96 14.59 -7.32
N LYS A 221 18.33 15.82 -7.69
CA LYS A 221 19.51 16.53 -7.16
C LYS A 221 19.30 17.15 -5.77
N SER A 222 18.06 17.24 -5.30
CA SER A 222 17.71 17.89 -4.04
C SER A 222 16.66 17.08 -3.28
N LEU A 223 16.84 15.76 -3.23
CA LEU A 223 15.92 14.87 -2.53
C LEU A 223 16.18 14.85 -1.02
N PRO A 224 15.13 14.73 -0.21
CA PRO A 224 15.30 14.33 1.17
C PRO A 224 15.81 12.88 1.23
N ILE A 225 16.20 12.42 2.43
CA ILE A 225 16.50 11.00 2.64
C ILE A 225 15.23 10.20 2.34
N LEU A 226 15.33 9.22 1.45
CA LEU A 226 14.26 8.31 1.06
C LEU A 226 14.60 6.87 1.47
N PRO A 227 13.61 5.97 1.61
CA PRO A 227 13.87 4.58 1.95
C PRO A 227 14.56 3.86 0.80
N SER A 228 15.21 2.73 1.11
CA SER A 228 15.73 1.83 0.08
C SER A 228 14.62 0.88 -0.40
N PHE A 229 14.33 0.92 -1.70
CA PHE A 229 13.32 0.07 -2.33
C PHE A 229 13.93 -1.30 -2.69
N ARG A 230 13.35 -2.40 -2.21
CA ARG A 230 13.83 -3.78 -2.48
C ARG A 230 12.98 -4.45 -3.57
N GLU A 231 13.61 -5.23 -4.45
CA GLU A 231 13.01 -5.73 -5.69
C GLU A 231 11.79 -6.65 -5.56
N LYS A 232 11.64 -7.38 -4.45
CA LYS A 232 10.64 -8.46 -4.35
C LYS A 232 9.39 -8.10 -3.55
N GLU A 233 9.45 -7.11 -2.67
CA GLU A 233 8.33 -6.74 -1.80
C GLU A 233 7.53 -5.55 -2.37
N ASP A 234 8.23 -4.56 -2.96
CA ASP A 234 7.63 -3.29 -3.41
C ASP A 234 6.97 -3.34 -4.80
N ASP A 235 7.30 -4.33 -5.63
CA ASP A 235 6.87 -4.44 -7.04
C ASP A 235 5.73 -5.46 -7.24
N SER A 236 5.18 -6.03 -6.16
CA SER A 236 4.13 -7.05 -6.17
C SER A 236 2.74 -6.52 -6.57
N VAL A 237 2.67 -5.62 -7.54
CA VAL A 237 1.43 -5.40 -8.27
C VAL A 237 1.25 -6.58 -9.22
N LYS A 238 0.73 -7.71 -8.71
CA LYS A 238 0.21 -8.75 -9.59
C LYS A 238 -0.95 -8.15 -10.41
N PRO A 239 -0.95 -8.30 -11.74
CA PRO A 239 -2.04 -7.83 -12.59
C PRO A 239 -3.27 -8.69 -12.36
N GLU A 240 -4.26 -8.19 -11.60
CA GLU A 240 -5.47 -8.96 -11.29
C GLU A 240 -6.76 -8.40 -11.89
N ILE A 241 -6.74 -7.18 -12.45
CA ILE A 241 -7.92 -6.54 -13.07
C ILE A 241 -7.37 -5.69 -14.23
N ASP A 242 -7.10 -6.28 -15.41
CA ASP A 242 -8.06 -6.34 -16.52
C ASP A 242 -7.90 -7.60 -17.41
N SER A 243 -7.34 -8.66 -16.83
CA SER A 243 -6.99 -9.88 -17.58
C SER A 243 -8.17 -10.49 -18.32
N LYS A 244 -9.42 -10.31 -17.90
CA LYS A 244 -10.57 -10.98 -18.55
C LYS A 244 -10.91 -10.40 -19.93
N ILE A 245 -10.87 -9.08 -20.12
CA ILE A 245 -11.19 -8.45 -21.41
C ILE A 245 -10.03 -8.70 -22.39
N GLU A 246 -8.80 -8.47 -21.93
CA GLU A 246 -7.58 -8.70 -22.70
C GLU A 246 -7.40 -10.19 -23.07
N ASP A 247 -7.62 -11.11 -22.13
CA ASP A 247 -7.58 -12.57 -22.37
C ASP A 247 -8.69 -12.99 -23.33
N ARG A 248 -9.90 -12.41 -23.22
CA ARG A 248 -10.97 -12.66 -24.19
C ARG A 248 -10.58 -12.14 -25.58
N PHE A 249 -9.98 -10.96 -25.67
CA PHE A 249 -9.50 -10.41 -26.93
C PHE A 249 -8.44 -11.32 -27.55
N LEU A 250 -7.41 -11.69 -26.79
CA LEU A 250 -6.35 -12.59 -27.24
C LEU A 250 -6.91 -13.95 -27.68
N LYS A 251 -7.80 -14.55 -26.89
CA LYS A 251 -8.44 -15.83 -27.24
C LYS A 251 -9.23 -15.74 -28.53
N THR A 252 -9.94 -14.64 -28.76
CA THR A 252 -10.75 -14.42 -29.97
C THR A 252 -9.86 -14.21 -31.19
N TRP A 253 -8.77 -13.47 -31.05
CA TRP A 253 -7.89 -13.10 -32.16
C TRP A 253 -6.74 -14.07 -32.42
N LYS A 254 -6.57 -15.10 -31.58
CA LYS A 254 -5.59 -16.17 -31.79
C LYS A 254 -5.95 -16.96 -33.05
N ASN A 255 -5.33 -16.60 -34.17
CA ASN A 255 -5.51 -17.18 -35.51
C ASN A 255 -6.85 -16.84 -36.20
N TYR A 256 -7.50 -15.73 -35.82
CA TYR A 256 -8.71 -15.27 -36.49
C TYR A 256 -8.41 -14.85 -37.94
N HIS A 257 -8.89 -15.61 -38.92
CA HIS A 257 -8.68 -15.36 -40.35
C HIS A 257 -7.23 -15.04 -40.76
N GLY A 258 -6.25 -15.74 -40.17
CA GLY A 258 -4.83 -15.55 -40.47
C GLY A 258 -4.18 -14.31 -39.82
N TRP A 259 -4.89 -13.63 -38.91
CA TRP A 259 -4.30 -12.63 -38.03
C TRP A 259 -3.62 -13.29 -36.83
N LYS A 260 -2.44 -12.77 -36.48
CA LYS A 260 -1.71 -13.11 -35.26
C LYS A 260 -1.73 -11.93 -34.31
N ALA A 261 -2.37 -12.08 -33.16
CA ALA A 261 -2.31 -11.09 -32.10
C ALA A 261 -1.07 -11.32 -31.22
N LYS A 262 -0.29 -10.26 -31.02
CA LYS A 262 0.79 -10.18 -30.05
C LYS A 262 0.35 -9.19 -28.96
N PRO A 263 0.26 -9.62 -27.68
CA PRO A 263 0.04 -8.67 -26.60
C PRO A 263 1.28 -7.80 -26.44
N GLU A 264 1.06 -6.62 -25.86
CA GLU A 264 2.12 -5.87 -25.20
C GLU A 264 3.32 -5.49 -26.11
N PRO A 265 3.09 -5.01 -27.35
CA PRO A 265 4.14 -4.68 -28.31
C PRO A 265 5.09 -3.57 -27.83
N ASP A 266 6.20 -3.40 -28.55
CA ASP A 266 7.15 -2.32 -28.31
C ASP A 266 6.48 -0.94 -28.45
N ALA A 267 6.92 0.00 -27.61
CA ALA A 267 6.47 1.39 -27.68
C ALA A 267 6.91 2.03 -29.00
N ILE A 268 6.03 2.86 -29.58
CA ILE A 268 6.25 3.53 -30.85
C ILE A 268 6.33 5.02 -30.61
N ILE A 269 7.24 5.72 -31.28
CA ILE A 269 7.30 7.18 -31.26
C ILE A 269 6.63 7.71 -32.54
N ILE A 270 5.57 8.50 -32.37
CA ILE A 270 4.86 9.17 -33.46
C ILE A 270 5.08 10.68 -33.30
N GLY A 271 5.92 11.25 -34.14
CA GLY A 271 6.39 12.63 -34.00
C GLY A 271 7.16 12.81 -32.69
N LYS A 272 6.57 13.53 -31.73
CA LYS A 272 7.13 13.72 -30.38
C LYS A 272 6.40 12.93 -29.30
N LYS A 273 5.34 12.20 -29.61
CA LYS A 273 4.58 11.43 -28.61
C LYS A 273 4.99 9.97 -28.64
N MET A 274 5.14 9.36 -27.48
CA MET A 274 5.30 7.92 -27.33
C MET A 274 3.91 7.29 -27.15
N TYR A 275 3.66 6.25 -27.93
CA TYR A 275 2.42 5.48 -27.93
C TYR A 275 2.74 4.03 -27.52
N ILE A 276 1.96 3.51 -26.57
CA ILE A 276 2.14 2.16 -26.02
C ILE A 276 0.82 1.41 -26.23
N PRO A 277 0.68 0.66 -27.33
CA PRO A 277 -0.54 -0.08 -27.61
C PRO A 277 -0.67 -1.35 -26.76
N ASP A 278 -1.90 -1.77 -26.51
CA ASP A 278 -2.19 -3.06 -25.86
C ASP A 278 -1.88 -4.28 -26.74
N PHE A 279 -2.14 -4.19 -28.06
CA PHE A 279 -1.93 -5.31 -28.98
C PHE A 279 -1.36 -4.88 -30.33
N LEU A 280 -0.61 -5.80 -30.95
CA LEU A 280 -0.21 -5.75 -32.35
C LEU A 280 -0.84 -6.93 -33.10
N LEU A 281 -1.63 -6.63 -34.12
CA LEU A 281 -2.20 -7.62 -35.03
C LEU A 281 -1.37 -7.66 -36.32
N GLU A 282 -0.91 -8.85 -36.70
CA GLU A 282 -0.11 -9.06 -37.92
C GLU A 282 -0.81 -10.01 -38.90
N ARG A 283 -0.82 -9.65 -40.19
CA ARG A 283 -1.26 -10.54 -41.28
C ARG A 283 -0.59 -10.17 -42.60
N GLY A 284 0.13 -11.12 -43.19
CA GLY A 284 0.67 -10.98 -44.55
C GLY A 284 1.52 -9.72 -44.77
N GLY A 285 2.36 -9.36 -43.80
CA GLY A 285 3.20 -8.17 -43.84
C GLY A 285 2.51 -6.86 -43.42
N LYS A 286 1.21 -6.89 -43.10
CA LYS A 286 0.49 -5.74 -42.52
C LYS A 286 0.46 -5.85 -41.00
N SER A 287 0.64 -4.71 -40.35
CA SER A 287 0.65 -4.55 -38.90
C SER A 287 -0.38 -3.50 -38.48
N ILE A 288 -1.21 -3.82 -37.49
CA ILE A 288 -2.22 -2.91 -36.91
C ILE A 288 -2.01 -2.88 -35.40
N TYR A 289 -1.84 -1.68 -34.84
CA TYR A 289 -1.78 -1.47 -33.40
C TYR A 289 -3.19 -1.22 -32.87
N VAL A 290 -3.53 -1.86 -31.75
CA VAL A 290 -4.85 -1.82 -31.13
C VAL A 290 -4.70 -1.42 -29.67
N GLU A 291 -5.58 -0.53 -29.21
CA GLU A 291 -5.71 -0.09 -27.83
C GLU A 291 -7.12 -0.39 -27.34
N ILE A 292 -7.25 -1.00 -26.17
CA ILE A 292 -8.52 -1.18 -25.49
C ILE A 292 -8.66 -0.03 -24.49
N VAL A 293 -9.66 0.82 -24.72
CA VAL A 293 -10.02 1.91 -23.81
C VAL A 293 -11.24 1.48 -23.02
N GLY A 294 -11.12 1.47 -21.68
CA GLY A 294 -12.16 1.10 -20.72
C GLY A 294 -12.56 2.25 -19.81
#